data_AF-A0A257SZV9-F1
#
_entry.id   AF-A0A257SZV9-F1
#
_cell.length_a   1.000
_cell.length_b   1.000
_cell.length_c   1.000
_cell.angle_alpha   90.00
_cell.angle_beta   90.00
_cell.angle_gamma   90.00
#
_symmetry.space_group_name_H-M   'P 1'
#
loop_
_entity.id
_entity.type
_entity.pdbx_description
1 polymer ?
#
loop_
_entity_poly.entity_id
_entity_poly.type
_entity_poly.pdbx_seq_one_letter_code
_entity_poly.pdbx_strand_id
1 'polypeptide(L)' 'GQPFSHVGIYIGGNQFVSALNRQQGVAVQSLRIPYWAERLDGVRRPMPTELLAMRDN' A
#
# COMPACT_ATOMS: atom_id res chain seq x y z
N GLY A 1 -4.99 -6.95 13.85
CA GLY A 1 -3.71 -7.01 13.11
C GLY A 1 -2.67 -6.29 13.93
N GLN A 2 -1.42 -6.73 13.88
CA GLN A 2 -0.31 -5.96 14.45
C GLN A 2 -0.15 -4.64 13.68
N PRO A 3 0.31 -3.54 14.31
CA PRO A 3 0.65 -2.31 13.58
C PRO A 3 1.66 -2.57 12.47
N PHE A 4 1.62 -1.78 11.39
CA PHE A 4 2.59 -1.86 10.28
C PHE A 4 2.72 -3.24 9.61
N SER A 5 1.66 -4.05 9.65
CA SER A 5 1.69 -5.45 9.16
C SER A 5 1.24 -5.62 7.71
N HIS A 6 0.74 -4.56 7.06
CA HIS A 6 0.17 -4.64 5.71
C HIS A 6 0.62 -3.48 4.84
N VAL A 7 0.75 -3.72 3.53
CA VAL A 7 1.05 -2.70 2.53
C VAL A 7 0.24 -2.95 1.27
N GLY A 8 0.00 -1.88 0.50
CA GLY A 8 -0.62 -1.98 -0.81
C GLY A 8 -0.22 -0.81 -1.70
N ILE A 9 -0.51 -0.94 -2.98
CA ILE A 9 -0.22 0.07 -3.99
C ILE A 9 -1.50 0.86 -4.24
N TYR A 10 -1.46 2.16 -3.98
CA TYR A 10 -2.59 3.05 -4.25
C TYR A 10 -2.79 3.22 -5.75
N ILE A 11 -4.03 3.02 -6.22
CA ILE A 11 -4.37 3.04 -7.65
C ILE A 11 -5.36 4.17 -8.01
N GLY A 12 -5.69 5.06 -7.07
CA GLY A 12 -6.65 6.13 -7.27
C GLY A 12 -8.06 5.80 -6.76
N GLY A 13 -8.95 6.79 -6.72
CA GLY A 13 -10.35 6.58 -6.36
C GLY A 13 -10.60 6.05 -4.95
N ASN A 14 -9.70 6.28 -3.99
CA ASN A 14 -9.69 5.64 -2.66
C ASN A 14 -9.53 4.12 -2.73
N GLN A 15 -8.91 3.59 -3.79
CA GLN A 15 -8.64 2.17 -3.96
C GLN A 15 -7.15 1.85 -3.94
N PHE A 16 -6.83 0.64 -3.51
CA PHE A 16 -5.48 0.11 -3.53
C PHE A 16 -5.50 -1.39 -3.86
N VAL A 17 -4.42 -1.89 -4.45
CA VAL A 17 -4.21 -3.33 -4.70
C VAL A 17 -3.23 -3.89 -3.66
N SER A 18 -3.51 -5.06 -3.11
CA SER A 18 -2.62 -5.76 -2.18
C SER A 18 -2.85 -7.27 -2.16
N ALA A 19 -1.90 -8.02 -1.62
CA ALA A 19 -2.08 -9.44 -1.29
C ALA A 19 -2.70 -9.55 0.11
N LEU A 20 -3.96 -9.98 0.19
CA LEU A 20 -4.74 -9.95 1.45
C LEU A 20 -4.33 -11.05 2.43
N ASN A 21 -4.47 -12.30 2.01
CA ASN A 21 -4.09 -13.49 2.76
C ASN A 21 -4.01 -14.69 1.81
N ARG A 22 -3.62 -15.86 2.32
CA ARG A 22 -3.44 -17.09 1.53
C ARG A 22 -4.70 -17.53 0.78
N GLN A 23 -5.90 -17.23 1.29
CA GLN A 23 -7.15 -17.65 0.68
C GLN A 23 -7.64 -16.67 -0.39
N GLN A 24 -7.49 -15.36 -0.15
CA GLN A 24 -8.03 -14.32 -1.03
C GLN A 24 -7.03 -13.87 -2.12
N GLY A 25 -5.73 -14.04 -1.91
CA GLY A 25 -4.72 -13.65 -2.88
C GLY A 25 -4.66 -12.13 -3.12
N VAL A 26 -4.37 -11.75 -4.37
CA VAL A 26 -4.25 -10.34 -4.79
C VAL A 26 -5.63 -9.77 -5.11
N ALA A 27 -6.00 -8.66 -4.48
CA ALA A 27 -7.29 -8.03 -4.66
C ALA A 27 -7.22 -6.50 -4.58
N VAL A 28 -8.21 -5.85 -5.20
CA VAL A 28 -8.47 -4.42 -5.03
C VAL A 28 -9.39 -4.21 -3.83
N GLN A 29 -9.06 -3.25 -2.99
CA GLN A 29 -9.83 -2.85 -1.81
C GLN A 29 -10.05 -1.35 -1.80
N SER A 30 -11.07 -0.92 -1.05
CA SER A 30 -11.39 0.50 -0.86
C SER A 30 -10.96 0.96 0.53
N LEU A 31 -10.26 2.09 0.58
CA LEU A 31 -9.92 2.82 1.81
C LEU A 31 -11.15 3.40 2.52
N ARG A 32 -12.34 3.37 1.88
CA ARG A 32 -13.59 3.80 2.52
C ARG A 32 -14.20 2.72 3.43
N ILE A 33 -13.73 1.47 3.35
CA ILE A 33 -14.20 0.39 4.21
C ILE A 33 -13.60 0.58 5.61
N PRO A 34 -14.39 0.51 6.69
CA PRO A 34 -13.92 0.82 8.06
C PRO A 34 -12.63 0.11 8.45
N TYR A 35 -12.50 -1.17 8.10
CA TYR A 35 -11.29 -1.94 8.38
C TYR A 35 -10.02 -1.25 7.87
N TRP A 36 -10.03 -0.80 6.61
CA TRP A 36 -8.88 -0.14 5.97
C TRP A 36 -8.77 1.33 6.36
N ALA A 37 -9.88 2.03 6.53
CA ALA A 37 -9.92 3.43 6.93
C ALA A 37 -9.25 3.66 8.30
N GLU A 38 -9.53 2.79 9.26
CA GLU A 38 -8.98 2.84 10.62
C GLU A 38 -7.50 2.42 10.69
N ARG A 39 -6.98 1.73 9.67
CA ARG A 39 -5.64 1.09 9.67
C ARG A 39 -4.67 1.74 8.69
N LEU A 40 -5.04 2.87 8.10
CA LEU A 40 -4.14 3.63 7.25
C LEU A 40 -3.13 4.37 8.13
N ASP A 41 -1.96 3.76 8.33
CA ASP A 41 -0.88 4.35 9.13
C ASP A 41 -0.14 5.48 8.38
N GLY A 42 -0.05 5.40 7.05
CA GLY A 42 0.62 6.41 6.24
C GLY A 42 0.75 6.04 4.77
N VAL A 43 1.19 7.01 3.96
CA VAL A 43 1.41 6.83 2.52
C VAL A 43 2.81 7.31 2.17
N ARG A 44 3.54 6.49 1.40
CA ARG A 44 4.86 6.85 0.88
C ARG A 44 4.90 6.69 -0.63
N ARG A 45 5.53 7.64 -1.32
CA ARG A 45 5.94 7.47 -2.72
C ARG A 45 7.40 7.02 -2.74
N PRO A 46 7.74 5.90 -3.41
CA PRO A 46 9.14 5.58 -3.65
C PRO A 46 9.78 6.68 -4.49
N MET A 47 11.07 6.92 -4.27
CA MET A 47 11.82 7.88 -5.09
C MET A 47 11.84 7.38 -6.54
N PRO A 48 11.84 8.28 -7.53
CA PRO A 48 12.08 7.90 -8.90
C PRO A 48 13.39 7.11 -9.01
N THR A 49 13.40 6.06 -9.83
CA THR A 49 14.56 5.18 -10.00
C THR A 49 15.82 5.96 -10.36
N GLU A 50 15.68 7.00 -11.18
CA GLU A 50 16.77 7.92 -11.57
C GLU A 50 17.42 8.60 -10.35
N LEU A 51 16.60 9.03 -9.39
CA LEU A 51 17.03 9.68 -8.16
C LEU A 51 17.58 8.69 -7.13
N LEU A 52 17.22 7.41 -7.22
CA LEU A 52 17.87 6.34 -6.45
C LEU A 52 19.27 6.04 -7.00
N ALA A 53 19.42 5.93 -8.32
CA ALA A 53 20.69 5.65 -8.98
C ALA A 53 21.76 6.75 -8.74
N MET A 54 21.34 8.00 -8.51
CA MET A 54 22.22 9.11 -8.18
C MET A 54 22.77 9.09 -6.75
N ARG A 55 22.17 8.34 -5.82
CA ARG A 55 22.60 8.30 -4.41
C ARG A 55 23.73 7.32 -4.12
N ASP A 56 23.96 6.39 -5.04
CA ASP A 56 24.94 5.31 -4.91
C ASP A 56 26.26 5.62 -5.63
N ASN A 57 26.42 6.86 -6.11
CA ASN A 57 27.63 7.42 -6.72
C ASN A 57 28.18 8.58 -5.89
#